data_AF-A0A2T3NVH3-F1
#
_entry.id   AF-A0A2T3NVH3-F1
#
_cell.length_a   1.000
_cell.length_b   1.000
_cell.length_c   1.000
_cell.angle_alpha   90.00
_cell.angle_beta   90.00
_cell.angle_gamma   90.00
#
_symmetry.space_group_name_H-M   'P 1'
#
loop_
_entity.id
_entity.type
_entity.pdbx_description
1 polymer ?
#
loop_
_entity_poly.entity_id
_entity_poly.type
_entity_poly.pdbx_seq_one_letter_code
_entity_poly.pdbx_strand_id
1 'polypeptide(L)' 'MLTEQQKKSRYKAMQARNYTASLQLEGIHLEPETDKQLSSEQSESKQIAELKLRYAR' A
#
# COMPACT_ATOMS: atom_id res chain seq x y z
N MET A 1 -8.87 -22.40 17.03
CA MET A 1 -8.34 -22.08 15.69
C MET A 1 -9.10 -20.89 15.12
N LEU A 2 -8.45 -20.00 14.40
CA LEU A 2 -9.11 -18.88 13.72
C LEU A 2 -9.85 -19.38 12.46
N THR A 3 -11.00 -18.79 12.16
CA THR A 3 -11.72 -19.03 10.91
C THR A 3 -11.01 -18.37 9.73
N GLU A 4 -11.30 -18.80 8.51
CA GLU A 4 -10.75 -18.19 7.29
C GLU A 4 -11.05 -16.69 7.19
N GLN A 5 -12.24 -16.26 7.63
CA GLN A 5 -12.61 -14.85 7.67
C GLN A 5 -11.72 -14.06 8.65
N GLN A 6 -11.47 -14.61 9.85
CA GLN A 6 -10.62 -13.98 10.85
C GLN A 6 -9.16 -13.90 10.38
N LYS A 7 -8.65 -14.93 9.70
CA LYS A 7 -7.31 -14.90 9.09
C LYS A 7 -7.19 -13.79 8.05
N LYS A 8 -8.16 -13.68 7.13
CA LYS A 8 -8.18 -12.63 6.10
C LYS A 8 -8.25 -11.23 6.69
N SER A 9 -9.10 -11.02 7.69
CA SER A 9 -9.21 -9.73 8.38
C SER A 9 -7.89 -9.34 9.04
N ARG A 10 -7.27 -10.28 9.77
CA ARG A 10 -5.97 -10.03 10.42
C ARG A 10 -4.85 -9.77 9.42
N TYR A 11 -4.82 -10.50 8.30
CA TYR A 11 -3.88 -10.26 7.21
C TYR A 11 -4.02 -8.84 6.65
N LYS A 12 -5.24 -8.43 6.27
CA LYS A 12 -5.51 -7.08 5.74
C LYS A 12 -5.08 -5.99 6.72
N ALA A 13 -5.34 -6.17 8.01
CA ALA A 13 -4.97 -5.21 9.04
C ALA A 13 -3.44 -5.01 9.16
N MET A 14 -2.64 -6.03 8.84
CA MET A 14 -1.18 -5.99 8.95
C MET A 14 -0.46 -5.73 7.61
N GLN A 15 -1.18 -5.84 6.48
CA GLN A 15 -0.59 -5.83 5.15
C GLN A 15 0.28 -4.59 4.88
N ALA A 16 -0.24 -3.38 5.17
CA ALA A 16 0.49 -2.14 4.94
C ALA A 16 1.79 -2.06 5.75
N ARG A 17 1.71 -2.39 7.05
CA ARG A 17 2.87 -2.40 7.95
C ARG A 17 3.91 -3.44 7.54
N ASN A 18 3.47 -4.63 7.13
CA ASN A 18 4.37 -5.70 6.71
C ASN A 18 5.06 -5.35 5.39
N TYR A 19 4.33 -4.71 4.46
CA TYR A 19 4.90 -4.25 3.20
C TYR A 19 5.99 -3.19 3.43
N THR A 20 5.73 -2.17 4.26
CA THR A 20 6.74 -1.14 4.56
C THR A 20 7.97 -1.74 5.25
N ALA A 21 7.77 -2.65 6.21
CA ALA A 21 8.87 -3.36 6.86
C ALA A 21 9.69 -4.21 5.85
N SER A 22 9.02 -4.85 4.88
CA SER A 22 9.68 -5.61 3.81
C SER A 22 10.60 -4.72 2.98
N LEU A 23 10.14 -3.52 2.59
CA LEU A 23 10.94 -2.58 1.82
C LEU A 23 12.15 -2.07 2.61
N GLN A 24 11.98 -1.81 3.90
CA GLN A 24 13.08 -1.38 4.77
C GLN A 24 14.19 -2.43 4.88
N LEU A 25 13.82 -3.72 4.91
CA LEU A 25 14.80 -4.82 4.90
C LEU A 25 15.60 -4.88 3.59
N GLU A 26 15.00 -4.44 2.48
CA GLU A 26 15.67 -4.28 1.18
C GLU A 26 16.47 -2.97 1.08
N GLY A 27 16.48 -2.15 2.13
CA GLY A 27 17.16 -0.85 2.16
C GLY A 27 16.34 0.29 1.52
N ILE A 28 15.11 0.02 1.07
CA ILE A 28 14.23 1.01 0.46
C ILE A 28 13.48 1.75 1.56
N HIS A 29 13.77 3.04 1.69
CA HIS A 29 13.09 3.92 2.63
C HIS A 29 12.07 4.74 1.86
N LEU A 30 10.79 4.35 1.95
CA LEU A 30 9.71 5.20 1.49
C LEU A 30 9.65 6.41 2.42
N GLU A 31 9.88 7.61 1.87
CA GLU A 31 9.58 8.82 2.63
C GLU A 31 8.07 8.83 2.92
N PRO A 32 7.64 9.22 4.13
CA PRO A 32 6.23 9.48 4.38
C PRO A 32 5.85 10.63 3.46
N GLU A 33 5.17 10.32 2.34
CA GLU A 33 4.71 11.25 1.31
C GLU A 33 4.24 12.55 1.96
N THR A 34 5.14 13.54 1.99
CA THR A 34 4.87 14.84 2.58
C THR A 34 4.33 15.73 1.48
N ASP A 35 3.35 15.27 0.71
CA ASP A 35 2.61 16.17 -0.17
C ASP A 35 1.31 15.55 -0.68
N LYS A 36 0.21 16.17 -0.24
CA LYS A 36 -1.04 16.37 -0.97
C LYS A 36 -1.74 15.13 -1.53
N GLN A 37 -2.83 14.80 -0.84
CA GLN A 37 -4.16 14.74 -1.47
C GLN A 37 -4.26 13.84 -2.72
N LEU A 38 -3.89 12.58 -2.62
CA LEU A 38 -4.67 11.57 -3.32
C LEU A 38 -5.85 11.25 -2.42
N SER A 39 -6.94 11.97 -2.66
CA SER A 39 -8.21 11.84 -1.97
C SER A 39 -8.54 10.37 -1.70
N SER A 40 -8.95 10.10 -0.46
CA SER A 40 -9.32 8.78 0.07
C SER A 40 -10.50 8.10 -0.66
N GLU A 41 -10.96 8.67 -1.77
CA GLU A 41 -12.12 8.25 -2.55
C GLU A 41 -11.73 7.42 -3.79
N GLN A 42 -10.46 7.45 -4.21
CA GLN A 42 -10.01 6.64 -5.34
C GLN A 42 -9.45 5.28 -4.86
N SER A 43 -9.90 4.21 -5.52
CA SER A 43 -9.33 2.86 -5.36
C SER A 43 -7.83 2.85 -5.68
N GLU A 44 -7.04 2.09 -4.92
CA GLU A 44 -5.60 1.84 -5.15
C GLU A 44 -5.28 1.50 -6.61
N SER A 45 -6.14 0.71 -7.26
CA SER A 45 -5.99 0.33 -8.67
C SER A 45 -6.01 1.53 -9.63
N LYS A 46 -6.80 2.56 -9.33
CA LYS A 46 -6.85 3.79 -10.14
C LYS A 46 -5.58 4.61 -9.96
N GLN A 47 -5.11 4.73 -8.72
CA GLN A 47 -3.87 5.45 -8.40
C GLN A 47 -2.67 4.80 -9.12
N ILE A 48 -2.57 3.46 -9.09
CA ILE A 48 -1.52 2.73 -9.82
C ILE A 48 -1.61 3.00 -11.33
N ALA A 49 -2.81 3.05 -11.90
CA ALA A 49 -2.98 3.33 -13.34
C ALA A 49 -2.54 4.76 -13.70
N GLU A 50 -2.88 5.75 -12.88
CA GLU A 50 -2.45 7.15 -13.06
C GLU A 50 -0.93 7.29 -12.97
N LEU A 51 -0.31 6.67 -11.96
CA LEU A 51 1.15 6.67 -11.82
C LEU A 51 1.83 6.00 -13.02
N LYS A 52 1.32 4.86 -13.49
CA LYS A 52 1.83 4.18 -14.69
C LYS A 52 1.78 5.09 -15.93
N LEU A 53 0.67 5.81 -16.13
CA LEU A 53 0.53 6.75 -17.24
C LEU A 53 1.49 7.93 -17.10
N ARG A 54 1.69 8.45 -15.88
CA ARG A 54 2.57 9.59 -15.59
C ARG A 54 4.04 9.26 -15.90
N TYR A 55 4.52 8.10 -15.49
CA TYR A 55 5.92 7.68 -15.67
C TYR A 55 6.21 7.02 -17.03
N ALA A 56 5.19 6.73 -17.85
CA ALA A 56 5.37 6.22 -19.21
C ALA A 56 5.71 7.31 -20.24
N ARG A 57 5.59 8.59 -19.86
CA ARG A 57 6.06 9.74 -20.64
C ARG A 57 7.49 10.07 -20.29
#